data_AF-A0A2V5WC59-F1
#
_entry.id   AF-A0A2V5WC59-F1
#
_cell.length_a   1.000
_cell.length_b   1.000
_cell.length_c   1.000
_cell.angle_alpha   90.00
_cell.angle_beta   90.00
_cell.angle_gamma   90.00
#
_symmetry.space_group_name_H-M   'P 1'
#
loop_
_entity.id
_entity.type
_entity.pdbx_description
1 polymer ?
#
loop_
_entity_poly.entity_id
_entity_poly.type
_entity_poly.pdbx_seq_one_letter_code
_entity_poly.pdbx_strand_id
1 'polypeptide(L)'
;MSAIVAVIHEHSESVPVLRIVFGILLAIVFFSGVYIFRIRKRLFDRDPQVAADHYGARNLRLWQVILVWILAMDLLIMALLKL
;
A
#
# COMPACT_ATOMS: atom_id res chain seq x y z
N MET A 1 26.54 28.24 16.05
CA MET A 1 25.93 26.89 15.91
C MET A 1 26.26 26.40 14.50
N SER A 2 26.92 25.26 14.33
CA SER A 2 27.32 24.76 13.00
C SER A 2 26.08 24.33 12.21
N ALA A 3 26.02 24.63 10.91
CA ALA A 3 24.88 24.29 10.04
C ALA A 3 24.50 22.79 10.10
N ILE A 4 25.49 21.93 10.34
CA ILE A 4 25.32 20.48 10.49
C ILE A 4 24.46 20.15 11.74
N VAL A 5 24.65 20.86 12.85
CA VAL A 5 23.90 20.63 14.09
C VAL A 5 22.44 21.06 13.94
N ALA A 6 22.18 22.14 13.19
CA ALA A 6 20.82 22.60 12.90
C ALA A 6 20.06 21.59 12.03
N VAL A 7 20.70 21.07 10.98
CA VAL A 7 20.12 20.03 10.10
C VAL A 7 19.83 18.74 10.87
N ILE A 8 20.72 18.31 11.75
CA ILE A 8 20.51 17.09 12.57
C ILE A 8 19.33 17.27 13.54
N HIS A 9 19.18 18.46 14.12
CA HIS A 9 18.09 18.73 15.06
C HIS A 9 16.74 18.76 14.34
N GLU A 10 16.65 19.44 13.19
CA GLU A 10 15.45 19.48 12.35
C GLU A 10 15.07 18.09 11.80
N HIS A 11 16.07 17.27 11.48
CA HIS A 11 15.84 15.88 11.08
C HIS A 11 15.30 15.02 12.24
N SER A 12 15.81 15.21 13.46
CA SER A 12 15.34 14.49 14.65
C SER A 12 13.89 14.83 15.03
N GLU A 13 13.42 16.05 14.74
CA GLU A 13 12.03 16.46 15.02
C GLU A 13 11.05 15.99 13.94
N SER A 14 11.50 15.85 12.68
CA SER A 14 10.65 15.43 11.56
C SER A 14 10.44 13.91 11.46
N VAL A 15 11.42 13.10 11.88
CA VAL A 15 11.35 11.63 11.94
C VAL A 15 10.11 11.10 12.69
N PRO A 16 9.79 11.54 13.93
CA PRO A 16 8.65 11.00 14.67
C PRO A 16 7.30 11.33 14.01
N VAL A 17 7.15 12.54 13.45
CA VAL A 17 5.93 12.93 12.73
C VAL A 17 5.75 12.06 11.48
N LEU A 18 6.84 11.85 10.74
CA LEU A 18 6.79 11.09 9.50
C LEU A 18 6.53 9.59 9.76
N ARG A 19 7.02 9.03 10.88
CA ARG A 19 6.64 7.68 11.35
C ARG A 19 5.15 7.57 11.65
N ILE A 20 4.53 8.56 12.28
CA ILE A 20 3.09 8.56 12.54
C ILE A 20 2.31 8.57 11.22
N VAL A 21 2.68 9.44 10.28
CA VAL A 21 2.02 9.54 8.96
C VAL A 21 2.13 8.22 8.20
N PHE A 22 3.33 7.65 8.08
CA PHE A 22 3.52 6.37 7.40
C PHE A 22 2.82 5.22 8.13
N GLY A 23 2.75 5.23 9.46
CA GLY A 23 2.00 4.25 10.23
C GLY A 23 0.50 4.29 9.94
N ILE A 24 -0.08 5.50 9.86
CA ILE A 24 -1.49 5.69 9.48
C ILE A 24 -1.73 5.21 8.04
N LEU A 25 -0.85 5.58 7.10
CA LEU A 25 -0.95 5.13 5.71
C LEU A 25 -0.86 3.60 5.60
N LEU A 26 0.06 2.97 6.34
CA LEU A 26 0.20 1.52 6.38
C LEU A 26 -1.10 0.87 6.87
N ALA A 27 -1.70 1.38 7.95
CA ALA A 27 -2.97 0.87 8.44
C ALA A 27 -4.08 0.99 7.38
N ILE A 28 -4.23 2.15 6.73
CA ILE A 28 -5.24 2.37 5.69
C ILE A 28 -5.05 1.40 4.53
N VAL A 29 -3.83 1.25 4.00
CA VAL A 29 -3.55 0.34 2.88
C VAL A 29 -3.78 -1.11 3.32
N PHE A 30 -3.47 -1.47 4.56
CA PHE A 30 -3.66 -2.82 5.08
C PHE A 30 -5.16 -3.17 5.11
N PHE A 31 -5.97 -2.31 5.72
CA PHE A 31 -7.41 -2.51 5.78
C PHE A 31 -8.07 -2.47 4.40
N SER A 32 -7.58 -1.61 3.49
CA SER A 32 -8.05 -1.55 2.11
C SER A 32 -7.84 -2.88 1.37
N GLY A 33 -6.66 -3.48 1.47
CA GLY A 33 -6.40 -4.79 0.86
C GLY A 33 -7.23 -5.92 1.45
N VAL A 34 -7.37 -5.96 2.78
CA VAL A 34 -8.26 -6.92 3.46
C VAL A 34 -9.71 -6.77 2.99
N TYR A 35 -10.17 -5.52 2.85
CA TYR A 35 -11.51 -5.22 2.35
C TYR A 35 -11.70 -5.68 0.90
N ILE A 36 -10.76 -5.36 0.01
CA ILE A 36 -10.76 -5.83 -1.39
C ILE A 36 -10.80 -7.36 -1.43
N PHE A 37 -10.02 -8.04 -0.60
CA PHE A 37 -10.03 -9.51 -0.54
C PHE A 37 -11.38 -10.06 -0.08
N ARG A 38 -12.07 -9.36 0.83
CA ARG A 38 -13.43 -9.73 1.28
C ARG A 38 -14.46 -9.56 0.16
N ILE A 39 -14.40 -8.48 -0.62
CA ILE A 39 -15.34 -8.19 -1.71
C ILE A 39 -14.90 -8.74 -3.07
N ARG A 40 -13.78 -9.48 -3.14
CA ARG A 40 -13.14 -9.93 -4.40
C ARG A 40 -14.10 -10.63 -5.36
N LYS A 41 -15.02 -11.45 -4.84
CA LYS A 41 -15.99 -12.18 -5.67
C LYS A 41 -16.99 -11.25 -6.36
N ARG A 42 -17.38 -10.16 -5.68
CA ARG A 42 -18.27 -9.13 -6.23
C ARG A 42 -17.53 -8.20 -7.19
N LEU A 43 -16.28 -7.84 -6.87
CA LEU A 43 -15.49 -6.88 -7.64
C LEU A 43 -14.97 -7.47 -8.96
N PHE A 44 -14.58 -8.74 -8.92
CA PHE A 44 -14.04 -9.48 -10.07
C PHE A 44 -15.03 -10.53 -10.54
N ASP A 45 -16.35 -10.28 -10.44
CA ASP A 45 -17.32 -11.23 -10.97
C ASP A 45 -17.26 -11.32 -12.51
N ARG A 46 -17.87 -12.36 -13.08
CA ARG A 46 -17.90 -12.53 -14.53
C ARG A 46 -18.77 -11.44 -15.16
N ASP A 47 -18.21 -10.71 -16.10
CA ASP A 47 -18.94 -9.77 -16.93
C ASP A 47 -19.59 -10.49 -18.13
N PRO A 48 -20.92 -10.54 -18.23
CA PRO A 48 -21.61 -11.17 -19.35
C PRO A 48 -21.42 -10.43 -20.68
N GLN A 49 -20.95 -9.18 -20.67
CA GLN A 49 -20.76 -8.36 -21.87
C GLN A 49 -19.39 -8.59 -22.54
N VAL A 50 -18.47 -9.32 -21.91
CA VAL A 50 -17.11 -9.55 -22.42
C VAL A 50 -16.91 -11.03 -22.75
N ALA A 51 -16.87 -11.35 -24.05
CA ALA A 51 -16.69 -12.72 -24.54
C ALA A 51 -15.39 -13.39 -24.07
N ALA A 52 -14.35 -12.59 -23.80
CA ALA A 52 -13.05 -13.04 -23.31
C ALA A 52 -12.93 -13.03 -21.77
N ASP A 53 -14.03 -12.85 -21.02
CA ASP A 53 -13.99 -12.91 -19.56
C ASP A 53 -14.03 -14.35 -19.03
N HIS A 54 -12.99 -15.09 -19.36
CA HIS A 54 -12.73 -16.43 -18.83
C HIS A 54 -12.00 -16.37 -17.48
N TYR A 55 -12.09 -17.46 -16.72
CA TYR A 55 -11.53 -17.58 -15.37
C TYR A 55 -10.08 -17.10 -15.24
N GLY A 56 -9.24 -17.40 -16.25
CA GLY A 56 -7.84 -16.96 -16.27
C GLY A 56 -7.67 -15.44 -16.26
N ALA A 57 -8.49 -14.70 -17.02
CA ALA A 57 -8.41 -13.24 -17.08
C ALA A 57 -8.84 -12.59 -15.74
N ARG A 58 -9.83 -13.18 -15.06
CA ARG A 58 -10.28 -12.75 -13.73
C ARG A 58 -9.19 -12.97 -12.68
N ASN A 59 -8.55 -14.13 -12.71
CA ASN A 59 -7.45 -14.43 -11.80
C ASN A 59 -6.28 -13.47 -12.02
N LEU A 60 -5.97 -13.13 -13.28
CA LEU A 60 -4.89 -12.19 -13.61
C LEU A 60 -5.16 -10.78 -13.06
N ARG A 61 -6.39 -10.26 -13.21
CA ARG A 61 -6.81 -8.97 -12.63
C ARG A 61 -6.69 -8.97 -11.11
N LEU A 62 -7.10 -10.06 -10.47
CA LEU A 62 -6.99 -10.23 -9.03
C LEU A 62 -5.52 -10.28 -8.59
N TRP A 63 -4.67 -11.02 -9.32
CA TRP A 63 -3.23 -11.05 -9.07
C TRP A 63 -2.57 -9.69 -9.21
N GLN A 64 -2.92 -8.93 -10.24
CA GLN A 64 -2.38 -7.58 -10.43
C GLN A 64 -2.72 -6.66 -9.24
N VAL A 65 -3.95 -6.71 -8.75
CA VAL A 65 -4.35 -5.93 -7.57
C VAL A 65 -3.64 -6.40 -6.30
N ILE A 66 -3.47 -7.72 -6.12
CA ILE A 66 -2.72 -8.26 -4.98
C ILE A 66 -1.24 -7.86 -5.04
N LEU A 67 -0.61 -7.94 -6.22
CA LEU A 67 0.79 -7.56 -6.40
C LEU A 67 1.02 -6.07 -6.12
N VAL A 68 0.14 -5.19 -6.61
CA VAL A 68 0.20 -3.76 -6.30
C VAL A 68 -0.01 -3.50 -4.81
N TRP A 69 -0.92 -4.23 -4.16
CA TRP A 69 -1.15 -4.12 -2.72
C TRP A 69 0.06 -4.58 -1.90
N ILE A 70 0.69 -5.71 -2.25
CA ILE A 70 1.92 -6.20 -1.62
C ILE A 70 3.06 -5.20 -1.82
N LEU A 71 3.21 -4.64 -3.02
CA LEU A 71 4.23 -3.63 -3.30
C LEU A 71 4.01 -2.37 -2.45
N ALA A 72 2.77 -1.91 -2.29
CA ALA A 72 2.44 -0.77 -1.43
C ALA A 72 2.75 -1.06 0.05
N MET A 73 2.43 -2.26 0.54
CA MET A 73 2.81 -2.72 1.89
C MET A 73 4.34 -2.68 2.08
N ASP A 74 5.08 -3.26 1.13
CA ASP A 74 6.55 -3.34 1.18
C ASP A 74 7.20 -1.96 1.23
N LEU A 75 6.77 -1.03 0.36
CA LEU A 75 7.27 0.34 0.34
C LEU A 75 7.01 1.09 1.65
N LEU A 76 5.81 0.94 2.24
CA LEU A 76 5.45 1.59 3.49
C LEU A 76 6.20 1.00 4.69
N ILE A 77 6.37 -0.32 4.71
CA ILE A 77 7.15 -1.01 5.75
C ILE A 77 8.62 -0.61 5.65
N MET A 78 9.22 -0.63 4.45
CA MET A 78 10.60 -0.18 4.25
C MET A 78 10.78 1.28 4.64
N ALA A 79 9.82 2.15 4.30
CA ALA A 79 9.85 3.55 4.72
C ALA A 79 9.88 3.66 6.24
N LEU A 80 9.02 2.93 6.96
CA LEU A 80 8.98 2.92 8.43
C LEU A 80 10.23 2.33 9.07
N LEU A 81 10.85 1.31 8.47
CA LEU A 81 12.08 0.70 8.98
C LEU A 81 13.32 1.57 8.78
N LYS A 82 13.35 2.38 7.71
CA LYS A 82 14.49 3.25 7.38
C LYS A 82 14.39 4.65 7.99
N LEU A 83 13.21 5.03 8.48
CA LEU A 83 12.95 6.26 9.24
C LEU A 83 13.37 6.12 10.69
#